data_AF-A0A2D8V2N4-F1
#
_entry.id   AF-A0A2D8V2N4-F1
#
_cell.length_a   1.000
_cell.length_b   1.000
_cell.length_c   1.000
_cell.angle_alpha   90.00
_cell.angle_beta   90.00
_cell.angle_gamma   90.00
#
_symmetry.space_group_name_H-M   'P 1'
#
loop_
_entity.id
_entity.type
_entity.pdbx_description
1 polymer ?
#
loop_
_entity_poly.entity_id
_entity_poly.type
_entity_poly.pdbx_seq_one_letter_code
_entity_poly.pdbx_strand_id
1 'polypeptide(L)'
;MAFNQSAGPPANARQIERLLELLRKAGHDDFRSARGPMGFTQRQGNGKFTRDEADALIAKLEGDDHDPTAPSQPQPSARLTNDERAVQSITSGVLAAELQRRGWIVMEP
;
A
#
# COMPACT_ATOMS: atom_id res chain seq x y z
N MET A 1 14.73 -5.02 15.73
CA MET A 1 14.33 -4.15 14.60
C MET A 1 15.51 -4.08 13.64
N ALA A 2 15.42 -4.63 12.42
CA ALA A 2 16.54 -4.68 11.48
C ALA A 2 16.38 -3.63 10.37
N PHE A 3 16.96 -2.44 10.58
CA PHE A 3 16.96 -1.29 9.66
C PHE A 3 18.15 -1.28 8.67
N ASN A 4 18.82 -2.40 8.45
CA ASN A 4 20.05 -2.46 7.65
C ASN A 4 20.19 -3.74 6.81
N GLN A 5 19.09 -4.29 6.29
CA GLN A 5 19.23 -5.28 5.21
C GLN A 5 19.69 -4.50 3.97
N SER A 6 20.94 -4.73 3.59
CA SER A 6 21.61 -4.14 2.44
C SER A 6 20.68 -4.10 1.25
N ALA A 7 20.46 -2.91 0.68
CA ALA A 7 19.75 -2.78 -0.58
C ALA A 7 20.40 -3.75 -1.57
N GLY A 8 19.65 -4.79 -1.96
CA GLY A 8 20.13 -5.84 -2.86
C GLY A 8 20.66 -5.26 -4.17
N PRO A 9 21.20 -6.11 -5.06
CA PRO A 9 21.70 -5.65 -6.35
C PRO A 9 20.63 -4.80 -7.07
N PRO A 10 21.04 -3.74 -7.79
CA PRO A 10 20.09 -2.90 -8.50
C PRO A 10 19.28 -3.73 -9.50
N ALA A 11 18.04 -3.32 -9.74
CA ALA A 11 17.21 -3.92 -10.76
C ALA A 11 17.88 -3.80 -12.13
N ASN A 12 17.74 -4.84 -12.95
CA ASN A 12 18.27 -4.83 -14.30
C ASN A 12 17.39 -3.93 -15.20
N ALA A 13 17.93 -3.49 -16.35
CA ALA A 13 17.21 -2.60 -17.26
C ALA A 13 15.88 -3.20 -17.76
N ARG A 14 15.85 -4.51 -18.04
CA ARG A 14 14.65 -5.22 -18.49
C ARG A 14 13.53 -5.22 -17.45
N GLN A 15 13.88 -5.38 -16.17
CA GLN A 15 12.94 -5.32 -15.04
C GLN A 15 12.35 -3.92 -14.91
N ILE A 16 13.17 -2.88 -15.03
CA ILE A 16 12.72 -1.48 -14.96
C ILE A 16 11.80 -1.16 -16.14
N GLU A 17 12.17 -1.58 -17.37
CA GLU A 17 11.33 -1.41 -18.57
C GLU A 17 10.00 -2.14 -18.44
N ARG A 18 10.02 -3.40 -17.96
CA ARG A 18 8.81 -4.20 -17.72
C ARG A 18 7.90 -3.54 -16.68
N LEU A 19 8.49 -3.05 -15.59
CA LEU A 19 7.75 -2.35 -14.54
C LEU A 19 7.07 -1.08 -15.09
N LEU A 20 7.77 -0.31 -15.92
CA LEU A 20 7.21 0.89 -16.57
C LEU A 20 6.06 0.55 -17.53
N GLU A 21 6.20 -0.54 -18.30
CA GLU A 21 5.14 -1.02 -19.18
C GLU A 21 3.87 -1.39 -18.39
N LEU A 22 4.02 -2.13 -17.30
CA LEU A 22 2.91 -2.54 -16.44
C LEU A 22 2.26 -1.34 -15.73
N LEU A 23 3.06 -0.37 -15.29
CA LEU A 23 2.53 0.86 -14.70
C LEU A 23 1.71 1.69 -15.70
N ARG A 24 2.15 1.75 -16.96
CA ARG A 24 1.38 2.40 -18.03
C ARG A 24 0.07 1.69 -18.33
N LYS A 25 0.07 0.36 -18.33
CA LYS A 25 -1.16 -0.45 -18.42
C LYS A 25 -2.12 -0.16 -17.26
N ALA A 26 -1.59 0.01 -16.06
CA ALA A 26 -2.34 0.43 -14.88
C ALA A 26 -2.76 1.91 -14.88
N GLY A 27 -2.44 2.69 -15.92
CA GLY A 27 -2.85 4.09 -16.07
C GLY A 27 -1.87 5.13 -15.50
N HIS A 28 -0.62 4.75 -15.22
CA HIS A 28 0.41 5.67 -14.74
C HIS A 28 1.45 5.99 -15.83
N ASP A 29 1.74 7.27 -16.06
CA ASP A 29 2.70 7.69 -17.09
C ASP A 29 4.15 7.29 -16.77
N ASP A 30 4.53 7.40 -15.49
CA ASP A 30 5.88 7.15 -14.98
C ASP A 30 5.88 6.69 -13.50
N PHE A 31 7.08 6.37 -12.98
CA PHE A 31 7.27 5.97 -11.58
C PHE A 31 6.92 7.08 -10.57
N ARG A 32 6.97 8.36 -10.99
CA ARG A 32 6.68 9.49 -10.13
C ARG A 32 5.17 9.66 -9.94
N SER A 33 4.41 9.49 -11.02
CA SER A 33 2.95 9.44 -11.04
C SER A 33 2.43 8.25 -10.23
N ALA A 34 3.09 7.09 -10.36
CA ALA A 34 2.78 5.91 -9.56
C ALA A 34 3.16 6.06 -8.07
N ARG A 35 4.03 7.01 -7.70
CA ARG A 35 4.59 7.12 -6.33
C ARG A 35 3.54 7.28 -5.24
N GLY A 36 2.54 8.14 -5.47
CA GLY A 36 1.42 8.33 -4.56
C GLY A 36 0.53 7.08 -4.47
N PRO A 37 -0.14 6.68 -5.55
CA PRO A 37 -1.10 5.59 -5.54
C PRO A 37 -0.48 4.20 -5.23
N MET A 38 0.78 3.97 -5.60
CA MET A 38 1.48 2.71 -5.32
C MET A 38 2.30 2.73 -4.02
N GLY A 39 2.36 3.87 -3.32
CA GLY A 39 3.14 4.02 -2.09
C GLY A 39 4.65 3.85 -2.28
N PHE A 40 5.19 4.17 -3.47
CA PHE A 40 6.63 4.05 -3.73
C PHE A 40 7.44 5.00 -2.86
N THR A 41 8.62 4.56 -2.45
CA THR A 41 9.60 5.42 -1.77
C THR A 41 10.17 6.49 -2.72
N GLN A 42 10.86 7.50 -2.18
CA GLN A 42 11.38 8.59 -3.02
C GLN A 42 12.42 8.07 -4.02
N ARG A 43 13.20 7.07 -3.58
CA ARG A 43 14.17 6.34 -4.39
C ARG A 43 13.49 5.63 -5.58
N GLN A 44 12.44 4.87 -5.29
CA GLN A 44 11.67 4.13 -6.29
C GLN A 44 10.91 5.04 -7.27
N GLY A 45 10.37 6.17 -6.79
CA GLY A 45 9.76 7.19 -7.65
C GLY A 45 10.76 7.85 -8.62
N ASN A 46 12.07 7.74 -8.34
CA ASN A 46 13.14 8.13 -9.26
C ASN A 46 13.64 6.95 -10.13
N GLY A 47 12.90 5.84 -10.20
CA GLY A 47 13.23 4.66 -10.99
C GLY A 47 14.31 3.75 -10.39
N LYS A 48 14.70 3.96 -9.13
CA LYS A 48 15.77 3.20 -8.48
C LYS A 48 15.20 2.07 -7.63
N PHE A 49 15.13 0.89 -8.21
CA PHE A 49 14.66 -0.35 -7.58
C PHE A 49 15.82 -1.32 -7.36
N THR A 50 15.74 -2.15 -6.32
CA THR A 50 16.55 -3.37 -6.23
C THR A 50 15.91 -4.47 -7.09
N ARG A 51 16.69 -5.50 -7.42
CA ARG A 51 16.20 -6.66 -8.19
C ARG A 51 14.96 -7.27 -7.56
N ASP A 52 15.03 -7.55 -6.25
CA ASP A 52 13.94 -8.20 -5.52
C ASP A 52 12.70 -7.30 -5.43
N GLU A 53 12.89 -5.98 -5.27
CA GLU A 53 11.78 -5.01 -5.29
C GLU A 53 11.08 -4.97 -6.66
N ALA A 54 11.86 -4.99 -7.74
CA ALA A 54 11.30 -4.97 -9.09
C ALA A 54 10.55 -6.27 -9.39
N ASP A 55 11.11 -7.44 -9.04
CA ASP A 55 10.46 -8.74 -9.24
C ASP A 55 9.13 -8.83 -8.45
N ALA A 56 9.12 -8.37 -7.19
CA ALA A 56 7.91 -8.37 -6.37
C ALA A 56 6.81 -7.45 -6.94
N LEU A 57 7.19 -6.28 -7.47
CA LEU A 57 6.24 -5.34 -8.06
C LEU A 57 5.70 -5.82 -9.42
N ILE A 58 6.55 -6.42 -10.25
CA ILE A 58 6.14 -7.03 -11.51
C ILE A 58 5.11 -8.14 -11.24
N ALA A 59 5.42 -9.06 -10.33
CA ALA A 59 4.50 -10.15 -9.97
C ALA A 59 3.15 -9.64 -9.44
N LYS A 60 3.17 -8.56 -8.64
CA LYS A 60 1.94 -7.93 -8.14
C LYS A 60 1.10 -7.35 -9.28
N LEU A 61 1.73 -6.53 -10.14
CA LEU A 61 1.04 -5.86 -11.24
C LEU A 61 0.51 -6.85 -12.28
N GLU A 62 1.25 -7.91 -12.58
CA GLU A 62 0.79 -8.98 -13.47
C GLU A 62 -0.34 -9.81 -12.85
N GLY A 63 -0.34 -9.99 -11.53
CA GLY A 63 -1.41 -10.67 -10.79
C GLY A 63 -2.71 -9.86 -10.74
N ASP A 64 -2.63 -8.54 -10.53
CA ASP A 64 -3.80 -7.64 -10.58
C ASP A 64 -4.41 -7.56 -12.01
N ASP A 65 -3.61 -7.73 -13.07
CA ASP A 65 -4.10 -7.73 -14.47
C ASP A 65 -4.86 -9.01 -14.84
N HIS A 66 -4.70 -10.11 -14.08
CA HIS A 66 -5.18 -11.44 -14.48
C HIS A 66 -6.46 -11.93 -13.77
N ASP A 67 -7.00 -11.20 -12.80
CA ASP A 67 -8.15 -11.70 -12.04
C ASP A 67 -9.11 -10.58 -11.55
N PRO A 68 -10.33 -10.43 -12.11
CA PRO A 68 -11.33 -9.49 -11.60
C PRO A 68 -12.08 -10.00 -10.33
N THR A 69 -11.63 -11.08 -9.70
CA THR A 69 -12.26 -11.74 -8.54
C THR A 69 -11.27 -12.17 -7.44
N ALA A 70 -9.97 -12.11 -7.67
CA ALA A 70 -8.97 -12.43 -6.65
C ALA A 70 -8.94 -11.33 -5.59
N PRO A 71 -8.93 -11.67 -4.29
CA PRO A 71 -8.81 -10.68 -3.25
C PRO A 71 -7.48 -9.94 -3.42
N SER A 72 -7.55 -8.67 -3.81
CA SER A 72 -6.42 -7.75 -3.86
C SER A 72 -5.63 -7.89 -2.56
N GLN A 73 -4.42 -8.41 -2.67
CA GLN A 73 -3.53 -8.53 -1.54
C GLN A 73 -3.30 -7.13 -0.98
N PRO A 74 -3.47 -6.90 0.34
CA PRO A 74 -3.65 -5.56 0.88
C PRO A 74 -2.44 -4.70 0.54
N GLN A 75 -2.69 -3.64 -0.22
CA GLN A 75 -1.85 -2.45 -0.15
C GLN A 75 -1.67 -2.11 1.33
N PRO A 76 -0.51 -1.61 1.78
CA PRO A 76 -0.42 -1.06 3.12
C PRO A 76 -1.16 0.29 3.13
N SER A 77 -2.49 0.28 2.94
CA SER A 77 -3.37 1.17 3.69
C SER A 77 -2.90 1.04 5.13
N ALA A 78 -2.44 2.16 5.70
CA ALA A 78 -1.84 2.25 7.03
C ALA A 78 -2.38 1.12 7.90
N ARG A 79 -1.54 0.13 8.22
CA ARG A 79 -2.01 -1.07 8.95
C ARG A 79 -2.59 -0.55 10.24
N LEU A 80 -3.92 -0.47 10.28
CA LEU A 80 -4.67 -0.11 11.46
C LEU A 80 -4.12 -1.03 12.56
N THR A 81 -3.65 -0.40 13.62
CA THR A 81 -3.25 -1.10 14.83
C THR A 81 -4.40 -2.01 15.29
N ASN A 82 -4.10 -3.03 16.07
CA ASN A 82 -5.13 -3.94 16.56
C ASN A 82 -6.24 -3.17 17.29
N ASP A 83 -5.88 -2.08 17.98
CA ASP A 83 -6.79 -1.16 18.64
C ASP A 83 -7.72 -0.44 17.65
N GLU A 84 -7.20 0.09 16.55
CA GLU A 84 -8.01 0.77 15.54
C GLU A 84 -8.99 -0.18 14.83
N ARG A 85 -8.58 -1.44 14.60
CA ARG A 85 -9.47 -2.48 14.06
C ARG A 85 -10.57 -2.86 15.05
N ALA A 86 -10.22 -2.96 16.33
CA ALA A 86 -11.18 -3.22 17.38
C ALA A 86 -12.22 -2.09 17.47
N VAL A 87 -11.80 -0.83 17.42
CA VAL A 87 -12.71 0.33 17.46
C VAL A 87 -13.65 0.36 16.25
N GLN A 88 -13.17 0.03 15.04
CA GLN A 88 -14.05 -0.03 13.85
C GLN A 88 -15.12 -1.13 13.92
N SER A 89 -14.86 -2.21 14.67
CA SER A 89 -15.84 -3.29 14.84
C SER A 89 -16.99 -2.92 15.80
N ILE A 90 -16.85 -1.84 16.56
CA ILE A 90 -17.85 -1.38 17.52
C ILE A 90 -18.88 -0.52 16.78
N THR A 91 -20.16 -0.79 17.03
CA THR A 91 -21.25 0.02 16.46
C THR A 91 -21.26 1.43 17.05
N SER A 92 -21.66 2.41 16.24
CA SER A 92 -21.62 3.84 16.61
C SER A 92 -22.45 4.14 17.87
N GLY A 93 -23.58 3.45 18.07
CA GLY A 93 -24.39 3.59 19.30
C GLY A 93 -23.68 3.08 20.56
N VAL A 94 -22.95 1.97 20.47
CA VAL A 94 -22.19 1.42 21.61
C VAL A 94 -20.99 2.31 21.91
N LEU A 95 -20.30 2.80 20.88
CA LEU A 95 -19.18 3.73 21.04
C LEU A 95 -19.63 5.05 21.66
N ALA A 96 -20.77 5.60 21.23
CA ALA A 96 -21.34 6.83 21.77
C ALA A 96 -21.73 6.69 23.26
N ALA A 97 -22.36 5.57 23.63
CA ALA A 97 -22.74 5.29 25.01
C ALA A 97 -21.50 5.17 25.93
N GLU A 98 -20.41 4.57 25.46
CA GLU A 98 -19.16 4.48 26.24
C GLU A 98 -18.48 5.84 26.41
N LEU A 99 -18.43 6.66 25.35
CA LEU A 99 -17.90 8.02 25.44
C LEU A 99 -18.69 8.85 26.47
N GLN A 100 -20.02 8.77 26.45
CA GLN A 100 -20.88 9.46 27.41
C GLN A 100 -20.71 8.94 28.85
N ARG A 101 -20.61 7.61 29.05
CA ARG A 101 -20.31 7.01 30.36
C ARG A 101 -18.99 7.49 30.93
N ARG A 102 -18.00 7.80 30.08
CA ARG A 102 -16.70 8.36 30.45
C ARG A 102 -16.69 9.88 30.60
N GLY A 103 -17.86 10.52 30.51
CA GLY A 103 -18.03 11.96 30.70
C GLY A 103 -17.79 12.80 29.45
N TRP A 104 -17.70 12.19 28.26
CA TRP A 104 -17.58 12.90 26.99
C TRP A 104 -18.95 13.19 26.39
N ILE A 105 -19.14 14.34 25.76
CA ILE A 105 -20.39 14.68 25.06
C ILE A 105 -20.24 14.27 23.59
N VAL A 106 -21.14 13.42 23.11
CA VAL A 106 -21.19 12.99 21.70
C VAL A 106 -22.30 13.76 21.00
N MET A 107 -21.97 14.41 19.89
CA MET A 107 -22.92 15.09 19.00
C MET A 107 -23.05 14.25 17.74
N GLU A 108 -24.27 14.01 17.25
CA GLU A 108 -24.45 13.46 15.90
C GLU A 108 -24.00 14.51 14.86
N PRO A 109 -23.34 14.09 13.77
CA PRO A 109 -22.82 15.01 12.74
C PRO A 109 -23.92 15.73 11.96
#